data_AF-A0A349SDA3-F1
#
_entry.id   AF-A0A349SDA3-F1
#
_cell.length_a   1.000
_cell.length_b   1.000
_cell.length_c   1.000
_cell.angle_alpha   90.00
_cell.angle_beta   90.00
_cell.angle_gamma   90.00
#
_symmetry.space_group_name_H-M   'P 1'
#
loop_
_entity.id
_entity.type
_entity.pdbx_description
1 polymer ?
#
loop_
_entity_poly.entity_id
_entity_poly.type
_entity_poly.pdbx_seq_one_letter_code
_entity_poly.pdbx_strand_id
1 'polypeptide(L)'
;MKPSEALRDEIARIDAIWSCCRRRFGENGNYLFGRFSIADCYMASVAIVFNSYGAELSAEANAYKEALLDNPFVQKWMLAGQQEEREAHGERITLTSVG
;
A
#
# COMPACT_ATOMS: atom_id res chain seq x y z
N MET A 1 -0.78 -4.66 -20.51
CA MET A 1 -0.96 -3.24 -20.87
C MET A 1 0.27 -2.49 -20.38
N LYS A 2 0.91 -1.65 -21.21
CA LYS A 2 2.08 -0.85 -20.78
C LYS A 2 1.57 0.40 -20.02
N PRO A 3 2.11 0.76 -18.84
CA PRO A 3 1.70 1.96 -18.13
C PRO A 3 1.92 3.22 -18.98
N SER A 4 1.13 4.27 -18.76
CA SER A 4 1.38 5.59 -19.38
C SER A 4 2.68 6.21 -18.85
N GLU A 5 3.22 7.21 -19.54
CA GLU A 5 4.38 7.97 -19.05
C GLU A 5 4.07 8.63 -17.70
N ALA A 6 2.94 9.35 -17.62
CA ALA A 6 2.51 10.00 -16.39
C ALA A 6 2.39 9.04 -15.20
N LEU A 7 1.92 7.80 -15.43
CA LEU A 7 1.87 6.79 -14.37
C LEU A 7 3.27 6.32 -13.96
N ARG A 8 4.19 6.15 -14.91
CA ARG A 8 5.59 5.82 -14.58
C ARG A 8 6.26 6.93 -13.77
N ASP A 9 6.01 8.18 -14.14
CA ASP A 9 6.55 9.34 -13.43
C ASP A 9 6.04 9.42 -11.99
N GLU A 10 4.74 9.14 -11.77
CA GLU A 10 4.19 9.09 -10.42
C GLU A 10 4.75 7.93 -9.59
N ILE A 11 4.94 6.75 -10.18
CA ILE A 11 5.61 5.62 -9.50
C ILE A 11 7.04 6.01 -9.12
N ALA A 12 7.79 6.59 -10.05
CA ALA A 12 9.17 7.04 -9.81
C ALA A 12 9.24 8.13 -8.72
N ARG A 13 8.26 9.03 -8.67
CA ARG A 13 8.17 10.07 -7.64
C ARG A 13 7.95 9.46 -6.25
N ILE A 14 7.04 8.50 -6.11
CA ILE A 14 6.79 7.81 -4.82
C ILE A 14 8.01 6.97 -4.40
N ASP A 15 8.61 6.25 -5.34
CA ASP A 15 9.86 5.50 -5.11
C ASP A 15 10.97 6.41 -4.56
N ALA A 16 11.17 7.57 -5.19
CA ALA A 16 12.14 8.56 -4.74
C ALA A 16 11.82 9.09 -3.34
N ILE A 17 10.55 9.35 -3.01
CA ILE A 17 10.15 9.78 -1.66
C ILE A 17 10.51 8.72 -0.63
N TRP A 18 10.09 7.47 -0.86
CA TRP A 18 10.34 6.38 0.09
C TRP A 18 11.83 6.12 0.27
N SER A 19 12.57 5.95 -0.82
CA SER A 19 14.00 5.68 -0.77
C SER A 19 14.78 6.84 -0.14
N CYS A 20 14.47 8.10 -0.46
CA CYS A 20 15.14 9.24 0.17
C CYS A 20 14.84 9.34 1.68
N CYS A 21 13.60 9.13 2.09
CA CYS A 21 13.24 9.12 3.51
C CYS A 21 13.98 8.00 4.25
N ARG A 22 13.98 6.78 3.68
CA ARG A 22 14.66 5.62 4.27
C ARG A 22 16.17 5.84 4.38
N ARG A 23 16.85 6.35 3.34
CA ARG A 23 18.28 6.67 3.41
C ARG A 23 18.61 7.71 4.48
N ARG A 24 17.76 8.73 4.63
CA ARG A 24 18.07 9.90 5.47
C ARG A 24 17.64 9.73 6.92
N PHE A 25 16.56 8.99 7.16
CA PHE A 25 15.90 8.93 8.46
C PHE A 25 15.48 7.51 8.88
N GLY A 26 15.73 6.50 8.05
CA GLY A 26 15.30 5.12 8.28
C GLY A 26 16.16 4.34 9.26
N GLU A 27 17.17 4.96 9.89
CA GLU A 27 18.01 4.30 10.88
C GLU A 27 17.16 3.71 12.03
N ASN A 28 17.59 2.58 12.57
CA ASN A 28 16.93 1.87 13.68
C ASN A 28 15.51 1.36 13.39
N GLY A 29 15.19 1.06 12.12
CA GLY A 29 14.02 0.23 11.81
C GLY A 29 13.72 0.10 10.32
N ASN A 30 12.55 -0.45 10.01
CA ASN A 30 12.15 -0.82 8.64
C ASN A 30 11.17 0.18 8.00
N TYR A 31 10.83 1.26 8.70
CA TYR A 31 9.84 2.27 8.29
C TYR A 31 10.47 3.60 7.85
N LEU A 32 9.70 4.55 7.31
CA LEU A 32 10.24 5.77 6.68
C LEU A 32 11.17 6.57 7.59
N PHE A 33 10.86 6.61 8.89
CA PHE A 33 11.60 7.34 9.91
C PHE A 33 12.12 6.38 11.02
N GLY A 34 12.48 5.16 10.62
CA GLY A 34 12.97 4.11 11.50
C GLY A 34 11.82 3.33 12.13
N ARG A 35 11.17 3.91 13.14
CA ARG A 35 10.02 3.30 13.83
C ARG A 35 8.72 3.58 13.08
N PHE A 36 7.76 2.67 13.19
CA PHE A 36 6.42 2.82 12.60
C PHE A 36 5.74 4.09 13.12
N SER A 37 5.17 4.87 12.20
CA SER A 37 4.61 6.19 12.45
C SER A 37 3.38 6.46 11.59
N ILE A 38 2.75 7.61 11.80
CA ILE A 38 1.60 8.06 11.00
C ILE A 38 1.92 8.19 9.51
N ALA A 39 3.18 8.50 9.16
CA ALA A 39 3.60 8.57 7.76
C ALA A 39 3.50 7.20 7.07
N ASP A 40 3.80 6.13 7.80
CA ASP A 40 3.72 4.76 7.30
C ASP A 40 2.26 4.33 7.15
N CYS A 41 1.38 4.72 8.09
CA CYS A 41 -0.07 4.53 7.94
C CYS A 41 -0.61 5.19 6.67
N TYR A 42 -0.17 6.42 6.37
CA TYR A 42 -0.59 7.13 5.16
C TYR A 42 -0.12 6.44 3.88
N MET A 43 1.09 5.86 3.90
CA MET A 43 1.68 5.18 2.74
C MET A 43 1.24 3.72 2.58
N ALA A 44 0.59 3.12 3.59
CA ALA A 44 0.17 1.73 3.55
C ALA A 44 -0.80 1.42 2.39
N SER A 45 -1.74 2.30 2.08
CA SER A 45 -2.65 2.13 0.93
C SER A 45 -1.89 2.13 -0.40
N VAL A 46 -0.88 2.99 -0.55
CA VAL A 46 -0.04 3.05 -1.75
C VAL A 46 0.79 1.77 -1.90
N ALA A 47 1.34 1.24 -0.80
CA ALA A 47 2.05 -0.04 -0.81
C ALA A 47 1.16 -1.21 -1.24
N ILE A 48 -0.10 -1.24 -0.78
CA ILE A 48 -1.10 -2.23 -1.19
C ILE A 48 -1.38 -2.13 -2.69
N VAL A 49 -1.61 -0.92 -3.21
CA VAL A 49 -1.86 -0.70 -4.65
C VAL A 49 -0.65 -1.12 -5.48
N PHE A 50 0.56 -0.72 -5.09
CA PHE A 50 1.80 -1.08 -5.78
C PHE A 50 2.02 -2.59 -5.79
N ASN A 51 1.67 -3.28 -4.71
CA ASN A 51 1.71 -4.74 -4.66
C ASN A 51 0.70 -5.39 -5.60
N SER A 52 -0.57 -4.95 -5.55
CA SER A 52 -1.66 -5.52 -6.35
C SER A 52 -1.45 -5.37 -7.86
N TYR A 53 -0.83 -4.27 -8.30
CA TYR A 53 -0.59 -3.99 -9.71
C TYR A 53 0.86 -4.29 -10.17
N GLY A 54 1.73 -4.78 -9.29
CA GLY A 54 3.10 -5.14 -9.63
C GLY A 54 3.95 -3.95 -10.09
N ALA A 55 3.90 -2.83 -9.36
CA ALA A 55 4.73 -1.66 -9.65
C ALA A 55 6.22 -2.00 -9.55
N GLU A 56 7.00 -1.53 -10.52
CA GLU A 56 8.46 -1.65 -10.52
C GLU A 56 9.06 -0.54 -9.63
N LEU A 57 9.81 -0.94 -8.60
CA LEU A 57 10.41 -0.06 -7.60
C LEU A 57 11.91 -0.32 -7.46
N SER A 58 12.63 0.66 -6.94
CA SER A 58 13.99 0.48 -6.45
C SER A 58 14.02 -0.54 -5.30
N ALA A 59 15.18 -1.16 -5.07
CA ALA A 59 15.34 -2.15 -4.00
C ALA A 59 14.98 -1.59 -2.61
N GLU A 60 15.32 -0.33 -2.34
CA GLU A 60 15.08 0.31 -1.05
C GLU A 60 13.59 0.61 -0.81
N ALA A 61 12.90 1.13 -1.84
CA ALA A 61 11.46 1.36 -1.77
C ALA A 61 10.69 0.03 -1.72
N ASN A 62 11.16 -1.00 -2.42
CA ASN A 62 10.56 -2.34 -2.37
C ASN A 62 10.69 -2.97 -0.98
N ALA A 63 11.84 -2.86 -0.33
CA ALA A 63 12.04 -3.34 1.05
C ALA A 63 11.11 -2.62 2.04
N TYR A 64 10.90 -1.31 1.86
CA TYR A 64 9.93 -0.56 2.67
C TYR A 64 8.48 -0.99 2.41
N LYS A 65 8.09 -1.18 1.15
CA LYS A 65 6.78 -1.73 0.77
C LYS A 65 6.53 -3.08 1.44
N GLU A 66 7.52 -3.98 1.42
CA GLU A 66 7.43 -5.29 2.07
C GLU A 66 7.28 -5.16 3.59
N ALA A 67 8.03 -4.26 4.24
CA ALA A 67 7.90 -4.00 5.68
C ALA A 67 6.52 -3.43 6.09
N LEU A 68 5.88 -2.66 5.21
CA LEU A 68 4.51 -2.19 5.40
C LEU A 68 3.52 -3.34 5.26
N LEU A 69 3.66 -4.16 4.22
CA LEU A 69 2.74 -5.28 3.98
C LEU A 69 2.87 -6.36 5.05
N ASP A 70 4.05 -6.57 5.63
CA ASP A 70 4.24 -7.51 6.75
C ASP A 70 3.75 -6.95 8.10
N ASN A 71 3.40 -5.66 8.18
CA ASN A 71 2.94 -5.07 9.43
C ASN A 71 1.56 -5.63 9.85
N PRO A 72 1.40 -6.16 11.08
CA PRO A 72 0.15 -6.76 11.54
C PRO A 72 -1.07 -5.82 11.50
N PHE A 73 -0.87 -4.50 11.70
CA PHE A 73 -1.96 -3.53 11.63
C PHE A 73 -2.40 -3.27 10.19
N VAL A 74 -1.45 -3.26 9.23
CA VAL A 74 -1.76 -3.13 7.80
C VAL A 74 -2.49 -4.39 7.30
N GLN A 75 -2.03 -5.58 7.68
CA GLN A 75 -2.72 -6.84 7.38
C GLN A 75 -4.16 -6.86 7.93
N LYS A 76 -4.33 -6.45 9.20
CA LYS A 76 -5.66 -6.33 9.80
C LYS A 76 -6.55 -5.34 9.06
N TRP A 77 -6.00 -4.21 8.61
CA TRP A 77 -6.74 -3.22 7.84
C TRP A 77 -7.17 -3.75 6.46
N MET A 78 -6.28 -4.44 5.75
CA MET A 78 -6.61 -5.09 4.47
C MET A 78 -7.74 -6.11 4.62
N LEU A 79 -7.68 -6.95 5.67
CA LEU A 79 -8.73 -7.93 5.96
C LEU A 79 -10.07 -7.27 6.27
N ALA A 80 -10.07 -6.16 7.02
CA ALA A 80 -11.29 -5.40 7.31
C ALA A 80 -11.91 -4.84 6.03
N GLY A 81 -11.12 -4.22 5.15
CA GLY A 81 -11.63 -3.70 3.87
C GLY A 81 -12.23 -4.79 2.97
N GLN A 82 -11.60 -5.97 2.90
CA GLN A 82 -12.14 -7.12 2.16
C GLN A 82 -13.44 -7.68 2.77
N GLN A 83 -13.67 -7.46 4.06
CA GLN A 83 -14.89 -7.89 4.74
C GLN A 83 -16.03 -6.91 4.45
N GLU A 84 -15.76 -5.61 4.47
CA GLU A 84 -16.73 -4.56 4.09
C GLU A 84 -17.26 -4.76 2.66
N GLU A 85 -16.39 -5.06 1.69
CA GLU A 85 -16.80 -5.35 0.31
C GLU A 85 -17.74 -6.56 0.20
N ARG A 86 -17.46 -7.61 0.97
CA ARG A 86 -18.28 -8.84 0.99
C ARG A 86 -19.66 -8.60 1.56
N GLU A 87 -19.75 -7.82 2.63
CA GLU A 87 -21.02 -7.45 3.25
C GLU A 87 -21.87 -6.61 2.29
N ALA A 88 -21.28 -5.59 1.67
CA ALA A 88 -21.97 -4.75 0.69
C ALA A 88 -22.47 -5.55 -0.53
N HIS A 89 -21.68 -6.51 -1.02
CA HIS A 89 -22.10 -7.39 -2.12
C HIS A 89 -23.21 -8.38 -1.69
N GLY A 90 -23.16 -8.90 -0.46
CA GLY A 90 -24.20 -9.76 0.10
C GLY A 90 -25.55 -9.06 0.26
N GLU A 91 -25.55 -7.82 0.78
CA GLU A 91 -26.75 -7.00 0.91
C GLU A 91 -27.36 -6.61 -0.45
N ARG A 92 -26.52 -6.36 -1.47
CA ARG A 92 -27.01 -6.01 -2.80
C ARG A 92 -27.71 -7.18 -3.51
N ILE A 93 -27.29 -8.42 -3.25
CA ILE A 93 -27.91 -9.63 -3.79
C ILE A 93 -29.27 -9.89 -3.12
N THR A 94 -29.39 -9.70 -1.80
CA THR A 94 -30.67 -9.89 -1.10
C THR A 94 -31.72 -8.85 -1.50
N LEU A 95 -31.33 -7.60 -1.77
CA LEU A 95 -32.25 -6.56 -2.26
C LEU A 95 -32.74 -6.79 -3.70
N THR A 96 -32.00 -7.52 -4.54
CA THR A 96 -32.41 -7.82 -5.93
C THR A 96 -33.19 -9.13 -6.07
N SER A 97 -33.21 -9.99 -5.04
CA SER A 97 -33.97 -11.25 -5.05
C SER A 97 -35.40 -11.13 -4.52
N VAL A 98 -35.81 -9.96 -4.02
CA VAL A 98 -37.19 -9.69 -3.62
C VAL A 98 -37.86 -8.88 -4.74
N GLY A 99 -38.34 -9.59 -5.76
CA GLY A 99 -39.07 -9.05 -6.90
C GLY A 99 -39.87 -10.13 -7.59
#